data_AF-A0A523UNR4-F1
#
_entry.id   AF-A0A523UNR4-F1
#
_cell.length_a   1.000
_cell.length_b   1.000
_cell.length_c   1.000
_cell.angle_alpha   90.00
_cell.angle_beta   90.00
_cell.angle_gamma   90.00
#
_symmetry.space_group_name_H-M   'P 1'
#
loop_
_entity.id
_entity.type
_entity.pdbx_description
1 polymer ?
#
loop_
_entity_poly.entity_id
_entity_poly.type
_entity_poly.pdbx_seq_one_letter_code
_entity_poly.pdbx_strand_id
1 'polypeptide(L)'
;MKRTTPKEEVVVEPTTAEKVIAIAPEEIQTHLQWGKAHFEVGRYKEALKEFKAILKTAPGNIETRVWIRKVKEALTKPKIEAMAEEEAAPAEEAKPKECIWMKLGMISYRLCTHNYDCLTCEFDQMMQDEMARGGAPELDAALERFKELPGNQRLCRYAIKGDVSYRLCTSLFQCSTCEFGQMMEDALEQMLAKVAARREGLR
;
A
#
# COMPACT_ATOMS: atom_id res chain seq x y z
N MET A 1 -34.38 39.02 26.99
CA MET A 1 -33.32 39.66 26.18
C MET A 1 -32.42 38.57 25.62
N LYS A 2 -32.41 38.42 24.30
CA LYS A 2 -31.59 37.45 23.56
C LYS A 2 -30.16 37.94 23.52
N ARG A 3 -29.19 37.04 23.70
CA ARG A 3 -27.86 37.03 23.05
C ARG A 3 -27.19 35.69 23.39
N THR A 4 -27.56 34.69 22.60
CA THR A 4 -26.73 33.53 22.31
C THR A 4 -25.58 34.00 21.41
N THR A 5 -24.34 33.77 21.82
CA THR A 5 -23.16 33.91 20.97
C THR A 5 -22.75 32.55 20.42
N PRO A 6 -22.56 32.40 19.10
CA PRO A 6 -22.18 31.16 18.44
C PRO A 6 -20.65 31.03 18.38
N LYS A 7 -20.11 29.82 18.54
CA LYS A 7 -18.70 29.50 18.29
C LYS A 7 -18.57 27.98 18.18
N GLU A 8 -18.04 27.33 17.16
CA GLU A 8 -17.51 27.68 15.85
C GLU A 8 -17.33 26.28 15.23
N GLU A 9 -18.22 25.89 14.32
CA GLU A 9 -18.12 24.61 13.62
C GLU A 9 -16.95 24.72 12.64
N VAL A 10 -15.93 23.90 12.88
CA VAL A 10 -14.77 23.77 12.01
C VAL A 10 -15.26 23.20 10.67
N VAL A 11 -15.36 24.10 9.69
CA VAL A 11 -15.58 23.77 8.29
C VAL A 11 -14.35 23.03 7.79
N VAL A 12 -14.47 21.71 7.71
CA VAL A 12 -13.50 20.89 6.99
C VAL A 12 -13.75 21.13 5.50
N GLU A 13 -12.91 21.97 4.90
CA GLU A 13 -12.95 22.22 3.47
C GLU A 13 -12.70 20.92 2.70
N PRO A 14 -13.59 20.50 1.79
CA PRO A 14 -13.28 19.39 0.89
C PRO A 14 -12.23 19.86 -0.12
N THR A 15 -11.06 19.28 0.04
CA THR A 15 -9.89 19.32 -0.81
C THR A 15 -10.22 19.02 -2.27
N THR A 16 -9.53 19.76 -3.14
CA THR A 16 -9.42 19.60 -4.60
C THR A 16 -10.72 19.76 -5.41
N ALA A 17 -10.92 21.00 -5.88
CA ALA A 17 -11.79 21.31 -7.01
C ALA A 17 -11.25 20.66 -8.31
N GLU A 18 -11.54 19.38 -8.52
CA GLU A 18 -11.37 18.75 -9.82
C GLU A 18 -12.25 19.49 -10.85
N LYS A 19 -11.64 19.97 -11.93
CA LYS A 19 -12.31 20.71 -13.00
C LYS A 19 -13.27 19.77 -13.76
N VAL A 20 -14.50 19.65 -13.25
CA VAL A 20 -15.56 18.84 -13.86
C VAL A 20 -16.12 19.59 -15.06
N ILE A 21 -16.17 18.90 -16.20
CA ILE A 21 -16.68 19.43 -17.47
C ILE A 21 -18.21 19.54 -17.35
N ALA A 22 -18.78 20.68 -17.75
CA ALA A 22 -20.23 20.82 -17.89
C ALA A 22 -20.63 20.31 -19.29
N ILE A 23 -21.62 19.43 -19.35
CA ILE A 23 -22.04 18.73 -20.57
C ILE A 23 -23.53 18.99 -20.81
N ALA A 24 -23.94 19.06 -22.07
CA ALA A 24 -25.34 19.25 -22.42
C ALA A 24 -26.15 17.95 -22.18
N PRO A 25 -27.47 18.03 -21.89
CA PRO A 25 -28.30 16.85 -21.63
C PRO A 25 -28.28 15.79 -22.75
N GLU A 26 -28.18 16.23 -24.00
CA GLU A 26 -28.05 15.37 -25.18
C GLU A 26 -26.72 14.61 -25.25
N GLU A 27 -25.69 15.11 -24.58
CA GLU A 27 -24.36 14.51 -24.55
C GLU A 27 -24.23 13.45 -23.44
N ILE A 28 -25.23 13.30 -22.56
CA ILE A 28 -25.22 12.32 -21.46
C ILE A 28 -24.89 10.91 -21.96
N GLN A 29 -25.48 10.50 -23.08
CA GLN A 29 -25.24 9.17 -23.65
C GLN A 29 -23.80 9.01 -24.15
N THR A 30 -23.25 10.05 -24.79
CA THR A 30 -21.88 10.08 -25.30
C THR A 30 -20.87 9.98 -24.16
N HIS A 31 -21.04 10.80 -23.12
CA HIS A 31 -20.18 10.76 -21.92
C HIS A 31 -20.30 9.42 -21.18
N LEU A 32 -21.47 8.79 -21.21
CA LEU A 32 -21.66 7.47 -20.61
C LEU A 32 -20.88 6.40 -21.37
N GLN A 33 -20.87 6.47 -22.71
CA GLN A 33 -20.08 5.59 -23.57
C GLN A 33 -18.58 5.80 -23.38
N TRP A 34 -18.11 7.05 -23.34
CA TRP A 34 -16.69 7.36 -23.09
C TRP A 34 -16.25 6.89 -21.71
N GLY A 35 -17.06 7.13 -20.67
CA GLY A 35 -16.77 6.65 -19.33
C GLY A 35 -16.65 5.12 -19.26
N LYS A 36 -17.53 4.39 -19.96
CA LYS A 36 -17.45 2.92 -20.09
C LYS A 36 -16.18 2.48 -20.82
N ALA A 37 -15.87 3.10 -21.96
CA ALA A 37 -14.66 2.81 -22.72
C ALA A 37 -13.39 3.06 -21.89
N HIS A 38 -13.35 4.17 -21.15
CA HIS A 38 -12.26 4.48 -20.22
C HIS A 38 -12.14 3.46 -19.08
N PHE A 39 -13.26 2.97 -18.56
CA PHE A 39 -13.27 1.92 -17.54
C PHE A 39 -12.73 0.59 -18.06
N GLU A 40 -13.12 0.18 -19.28
CA GLU A 40 -12.66 -1.07 -19.90
C GLU A 40 -11.15 -1.08 -20.17
N VAL A 41 -10.57 0.06 -20.56
CA VAL A 41 -9.12 0.20 -20.76
C VAL A 41 -8.34 0.53 -19.48
N GLY A 42 -8.98 0.47 -18.30
CA GLY A 42 -8.34 0.69 -17.00
C GLY A 42 -8.01 2.15 -16.67
N ARG A 43 -8.43 3.11 -17.50
CA ARG A 43 -8.31 4.56 -17.27
C ARG A 43 -9.39 5.04 -16.30
N TYR A 44 -9.30 4.60 -15.04
CA TYR A 44 -10.33 4.81 -14.02
C TYR A 44 -10.51 6.27 -13.60
N LYS A 45 -9.45 7.10 -13.64
CA LYS A 45 -9.53 8.52 -13.27
C LYS A 45 -10.35 9.31 -14.31
N GLU A 46 -10.12 9.03 -15.58
CA GLU A 46 -10.84 9.59 -16.73
C GLU A 46 -12.28 9.11 -16.74
N ALA A 47 -12.52 7.81 -16.54
CA ALA A 47 -13.88 7.26 -16.42
C ALA A 47 -14.68 7.98 -15.32
N LEU A 48 -14.04 8.21 -14.15
CA LEU A 48 -14.68 8.92 -13.05
C LEU A 48 -15.05 10.37 -13.42
N LYS A 49 -14.23 11.05 -14.22
CA LYS A 49 -14.48 12.41 -14.68
C LYS A 49 -15.69 12.48 -15.61
N GLU A 50 -15.79 11.57 -16.57
CA GLU A 50 -16.93 11.47 -17.50
C GLU A 50 -18.24 11.22 -16.75
N PHE A 51 -18.25 10.28 -15.81
CA PHE A 51 -19.44 9.99 -15.02
C PHE A 51 -19.83 11.12 -14.04
N LYS A 52 -18.85 11.83 -13.47
CA LYS A 52 -19.11 13.02 -12.62
C LYS A 52 -19.75 14.16 -13.42
N ALA A 53 -19.39 14.33 -14.68
CA ALA A 53 -20.02 15.32 -15.57
C ALA A 53 -21.50 15.01 -15.78
N ILE A 54 -21.85 13.74 -16.00
CA ILE A 54 -23.25 13.29 -16.15
C ILE A 54 -24.07 13.57 -14.88
N LEU A 55 -23.54 13.30 -13.69
CA LEU A 55 -24.27 13.56 -12.44
C LEU A 55 -24.50 15.05 -12.14
N LYS A 56 -23.72 15.96 -12.74
CA LYS A 56 -24.01 17.40 -12.64
C LYS A 56 -25.24 17.80 -13.44
N THR A 57 -25.41 17.23 -14.63
CA THR A 57 -26.55 17.54 -15.52
C THR A 57 -27.78 16.70 -15.18
N ALA A 58 -27.60 15.42 -14.83
CA ALA A 58 -28.66 14.49 -14.45
C ALA A 58 -28.31 13.77 -13.13
N PRO A 59 -28.51 14.41 -11.96
CA PRO A 59 -28.21 13.82 -10.66
C PRO A 59 -28.95 12.49 -10.37
N GLY A 60 -30.10 12.28 -11.01
CA GLY A 60 -30.93 11.08 -10.90
C GLY A 60 -30.51 9.92 -11.80
N ASN A 61 -29.43 10.03 -12.59
CA ASN A 61 -29.01 8.97 -13.49
C ASN A 61 -28.45 7.76 -12.69
N ILE A 62 -29.31 6.76 -12.50
CA ILE A 62 -28.99 5.55 -11.70
C ILE A 62 -27.82 4.79 -12.32
N GLU A 63 -27.79 4.66 -13.65
CA GLU A 63 -26.75 3.94 -14.36
C GLU A 63 -25.35 4.54 -14.09
N THR A 64 -25.25 5.86 -14.16
CA THR A 64 -24.00 6.60 -13.89
C THR A 64 -23.51 6.38 -12.46
N ARG A 65 -24.43 6.36 -11.48
CA ARG A 65 -24.07 6.07 -10.07
C ARG A 65 -23.51 4.65 -9.90
N VAL A 66 -24.08 3.67 -10.60
CA VAL A 66 -23.56 2.28 -10.61
C VAL A 66 -22.14 2.25 -11.15
N TRP A 67 -21.87 2.96 -12.25
CA TRP A 67 -20.53 3.02 -12.84
C TRP A 67 -19.50 3.72 -11.94
N ILE A 68 -19.85 4.84 -11.31
CA ILE A 68 -18.96 5.51 -10.34
C ILE A 68 -18.60 4.58 -9.19
N ARG A 69 -19.55 3.78 -8.70
CA ARG A 69 -19.26 2.78 -7.66
C ARG A 69 -18.25 1.76 -8.14
N LYS A 70 -18.44 1.18 -9.33
CA LYS A 70 -17.50 0.22 -9.94
C LYS A 70 -16.11 0.83 -10.12
N VAL A 71 -16.03 2.08 -10.60
CA VAL A 71 -14.77 2.82 -10.77
C VAL A 71 -14.06 3.03 -9.43
N LYS A 72 -14.78 3.48 -8.40
CA LYS A 72 -14.22 3.66 -7.05
C LYS A 72 -13.75 2.33 -6.46
N GLU A 73 -14.55 1.27 -6.61
CA GLU A 73 -14.16 -0.08 -6.19
C GLU A 73 -12.87 -0.53 -6.90
N ALA A 74 -12.75 -0.31 -8.21
CA ALA A 74 -11.55 -0.62 -8.98
C ALA A 74 -10.32 0.23 -8.58
N LEU A 75 -10.53 1.48 -8.16
CA LEU A 75 -9.47 2.35 -7.61
C LEU A 75 -9.06 1.96 -6.18
N THR A 76 -9.99 1.42 -5.38
CA THR A 76 -9.73 1.00 -3.99
C THR A 76 -9.22 -0.42 -3.87
N LYS A 77 -9.46 -1.28 -4.87
CA LYS A 77 -8.87 -2.61 -4.91
C LYS A 77 -7.37 -2.45 -5.17
N PRO A 78 -6.47 -2.84 -4.24
CA PRO A 78 -5.06 -2.91 -4.57
C PRO A 78 -4.92 -3.85 -5.78
N LYS A 79 -4.24 -3.39 -6.83
CA LYS A 79 -4.02 -4.12 -8.09
C LYS A 79 -3.06 -5.28 -7.81
N ILE A 80 -3.54 -6.28 -7.08
CA ILE A 80 -2.96 -7.62 -6.97
C ILE A 80 -3.61 -8.38 -8.13
N GLU A 81 -2.79 -8.81 -9.09
CA GLU A 81 -3.15 -9.62 -10.27
C GLU A 81 -3.67 -8.87 -11.51
N ALA A 82 -2.74 -8.23 -12.23
CA ALA A 82 -2.59 -8.41 -13.68
C ALA A 82 -1.11 -8.22 -14.02
N MET A 83 -0.46 -9.34 -14.29
CA MET A 83 0.97 -9.56 -14.44
C MET A 83 1.55 -8.91 -15.72
N ALA A 84 2.86 -8.68 -15.68
CA ALA A 84 3.77 -8.86 -16.81
C ALA A 84 3.33 -8.28 -18.16
N GLU A 85 3.51 -6.97 -18.32
CA GLU A 85 4.13 -6.45 -19.54
C GLU A 85 4.90 -5.19 -19.20
N GLU A 86 6.10 -5.16 -19.76
CA GLU A 86 7.15 -4.17 -19.56
C GLU A 86 6.70 -2.81 -20.10
N GLU A 87 6.28 -1.92 -19.21
CA GLU A 87 6.37 -0.49 -19.48
C GLU A 87 6.86 0.20 -18.22
N ALA A 88 8.06 0.77 -18.36
CA ALA A 88 8.61 1.76 -17.48
C ALA A 88 7.54 2.84 -17.26
N ALA A 89 6.93 2.83 -16.08
CA ALA A 89 6.30 4.01 -15.54
C ALA A 89 7.35 5.14 -15.60
N PRO A 90 6.95 6.38 -15.97
CA PRO A 90 7.90 7.48 -15.96
C PRO A 90 8.49 7.55 -14.57
N ALA A 91 9.81 7.60 -14.51
CA ALA A 91 10.58 7.77 -13.29
C ALA A 91 10.15 9.09 -12.63
N GLU A 92 9.04 9.09 -11.90
CA GLU A 92 8.97 9.82 -10.64
C GLU A 92 10.15 9.26 -9.85
N GLU A 93 11.16 10.10 -9.65
CA GLU A 93 12.45 9.76 -9.04
C GLU A 93 12.27 8.64 -8.02
N ALA A 94 12.62 7.41 -8.43
CA ALA A 94 12.40 6.23 -7.60
C ALA A 94 13.32 6.38 -6.41
N LYS A 95 12.80 6.94 -5.31
CA LYS A 95 13.57 7.17 -4.10
C LYS A 95 14.27 5.86 -3.76
N PRO A 96 15.59 5.88 -3.55
CA PRO A 96 16.33 4.68 -3.28
C PRO A 96 15.68 3.95 -2.10
N LYS A 97 15.27 2.70 -2.32
CA LYS A 97 14.59 1.91 -1.29
C LYS A 97 15.58 1.65 -0.17
N GLU A 98 15.33 2.20 1.01
CA GLU A 98 16.15 1.95 2.20
C GLU A 98 16.02 0.49 2.66
N CYS A 99 17.10 -0.12 3.15
CA CYS A 99 17.04 -1.42 3.81
C CYS A 99 16.19 -1.34 5.09
N ILE A 100 15.51 -2.43 5.46
CA ILE A 100 14.68 -2.47 6.68
C ILE A 100 15.53 -2.12 7.92
N TRP A 101 16.71 -2.71 8.06
CA TRP A 101 17.65 -2.41 9.14
C TRP A 101 18.07 -0.93 9.19
N MET A 102 18.25 -0.29 8.04
CA MET A 102 18.57 1.15 7.95
C MET A 102 17.37 1.99 8.35
N LYS A 103 16.20 1.68 7.79
CA LYS A 103 14.94 2.40 8.03
C LYS A 103 14.55 2.41 9.52
N LEU A 104 15.01 1.43 10.28
CA LEU A 104 14.77 1.28 11.71
C LEU A 104 15.91 1.80 12.59
N GLY A 105 16.98 2.31 11.97
CA GLY A 105 18.13 2.86 12.68
C GLY A 105 19.04 1.80 13.32
N MET A 106 18.90 0.52 12.96
CA MET A 106 19.78 -0.55 13.44
C MET A 106 21.16 -0.48 12.80
N ILE A 107 21.24 0.08 11.61
CA ILE A 107 22.47 0.40 10.89
C ILE A 107 22.40 1.82 10.34
N SER A 108 23.56 2.39 10.04
CA SER A 108 23.67 3.77 9.55
C SER A 108 23.22 3.95 8.10
N TYR A 109 23.65 3.08 7.19
CA TYR A 109 23.35 3.22 5.77
C TYR A 109 23.38 1.88 5.03
N ARG A 110 22.29 1.55 4.35
CA ARG A 110 22.24 0.49 3.33
C ARG A 110 20.98 0.64 2.48
N LEU A 111 21.14 0.60 1.17
CA LEU A 111 20.02 0.54 0.24
C LEU A 111 19.61 -0.92 -0.03
N CYS A 112 18.31 -1.14 -0.17
CA CYS A 112 17.72 -2.43 -0.46
C CYS A 112 17.88 -2.77 -1.95
N THR A 113 18.57 -3.88 -2.23
CA THR A 113 18.72 -4.44 -3.58
C THR A 113 17.77 -5.62 -3.85
N HIS A 114 17.11 -6.13 -2.81
CA HIS A 114 16.27 -7.33 -2.86
C HIS A 114 14.76 -7.04 -2.80
N ASN A 115 14.35 -5.79 -3.03
CA ASN A 115 12.94 -5.39 -2.99
C ASN A 115 12.18 -5.88 -1.72
N TYR A 116 12.83 -5.78 -0.57
CA TYR A 116 12.33 -6.24 0.72
C TYR A 116 12.07 -7.75 0.84
N ASP A 117 12.60 -8.58 -0.07
CA ASP A 117 12.72 -10.01 0.16
C ASP A 117 13.86 -10.31 1.14
N CYS A 118 13.60 -10.08 2.42
CA CYS A 118 14.57 -10.28 3.49
C CYS A 118 14.82 -11.77 3.78
N LEU A 119 13.87 -12.66 3.50
CA LEU A 119 14.01 -14.10 3.78
C LEU A 119 15.13 -14.74 2.95
N THR A 120 15.40 -14.20 1.76
CA THR A 120 16.46 -14.67 0.85
C THR A 120 17.67 -13.75 0.82
N CYS A 121 17.72 -12.73 1.70
CA CYS A 121 18.77 -11.72 1.70
C CYS A 121 19.92 -12.11 2.65
N GLU A 122 21.11 -12.36 2.10
CA GLU A 122 22.31 -12.71 2.88
C GLU A 122 22.65 -11.69 3.97
N PHE A 123 22.40 -10.40 3.70
CA PHE A 123 22.61 -9.35 4.69
C PHE A 123 21.61 -9.42 5.85
N ASP A 124 20.35 -9.74 5.56
CA ASP A 124 19.34 -9.92 6.62
C ASP A 124 19.72 -11.11 7.51
N GLN A 125 20.12 -12.22 6.90
CA GLN A 125 20.58 -13.41 7.60
C GLN A 125 21.77 -13.09 8.52
N MET A 126 22.78 -12.40 8.00
CA MET A 126 23.94 -11.97 8.80
C MET A 126 23.51 -11.09 9.99
N MET A 127 22.63 -10.12 9.79
CA MET A 127 22.14 -9.25 10.88
C MET A 127 21.35 -10.05 11.93
N GLN A 128 20.50 -11.00 11.51
CA GLN A 128 19.76 -11.87 12.43
C GLN A 128 20.70 -12.79 13.25
N ASP A 129 21.74 -13.33 12.62
CA ASP A 129 22.73 -14.18 13.28
C ASP A 129 23.56 -13.38 14.31
N GLU A 130 23.95 -12.16 13.98
CA GLU A 130 24.62 -11.24 14.90
C GLU A 130 23.73 -10.91 16.11
N MET A 131 22.44 -10.61 15.87
CA MET A 131 21.45 -10.40 16.94
C MET A 131 21.33 -11.63 17.85
N ALA A 132 21.35 -12.83 17.28
CA ALA A 132 21.23 -14.09 18.03
C ALA A 132 22.49 -14.41 18.86
N ARG A 133 23.67 -13.99 18.38
CA ARG A 133 24.97 -14.19 19.06
C ARG A 133 25.24 -13.22 20.21
N GLY A 134 24.38 -12.23 20.42
CA GLY A 134 24.55 -11.21 21.45
C GLY A 134 25.13 -9.89 20.96
N GLY A 135 25.09 -9.64 19.65
CA GLY A 135 25.30 -8.33 19.03
C GLY A 135 26.74 -7.81 19.02
N ALA A 136 27.04 -6.96 18.05
CA ALA A 136 28.16 -6.02 18.16
C ALA A 136 27.74 -4.85 19.09
N PRO A 137 28.67 -4.19 19.80
CA PRO A 137 28.34 -3.06 20.69
C PRO A 137 27.54 -1.94 20.01
N GLU A 138 27.78 -1.71 18.72
CA GLU A 138 27.04 -0.73 17.91
C GLU A 138 25.58 -1.16 17.66
N LEU A 139 25.36 -2.45 17.43
CA LEU A 139 24.04 -3.03 17.20
C LEU A 139 23.22 -3.05 18.50
N ASP A 140 23.85 -3.35 19.63
CA ASP A 140 23.20 -3.27 20.95
C ASP A 140 22.79 -1.83 21.27
N ALA A 141 23.67 -0.86 21.03
CA ALA A 141 23.34 0.55 21.19
C ALA A 141 22.21 0.99 20.25
N ALA A 142 22.12 0.41 19.04
CA ALA A 142 21.01 0.65 18.14
C ALA A 142 19.70 0.03 18.65
N LEU A 143 19.78 -1.16 19.23
CA LEU A 143 18.66 -1.86 19.83
C LEU A 143 18.08 -1.09 21.03
N GLU A 144 18.93 -0.53 21.90
CA GLU A 144 18.49 0.32 23.01
C GLU A 144 17.77 1.58 22.51
N ARG A 145 18.34 2.28 21.52
CA ARG A 145 17.67 3.42 20.87
C ARG A 145 16.31 3.03 20.28
N PHE A 146 16.22 1.85 19.67
CA PHE A 146 14.96 1.34 19.12
C PHE A 146 13.92 1.05 20.22
N LYS A 147 14.33 0.54 21.38
CA LYS A 147 13.42 0.30 22.53
C LYS A 147 12.80 1.59 23.06
N GLU A 148 13.55 2.69 23.03
CA GLU A 148 13.11 4.01 23.48
C GLU A 148 12.12 4.68 22.51
N LEU A 149 12.01 4.20 21.27
CA LEU A 149 11.08 4.77 20.30
C LEU A 149 9.62 4.63 20.75
N PRO A 150 8.77 5.62 20.43
CA PRO A 150 7.32 5.52 20.57
C PRO A 150 6.79 4.23 19.95
N GLY A 151 5.79 3.61 20.59
CA GLY A 151 5.24 2.32 20.15
C GLY A 151 4.88 2.28 18.66
N ASN A 152 4.27 3.35 18.13
CA ASN A 152 3.88 3.49 16.73
C ASN A 152 5.05 3.54 15.73
N GLN A 153 6.28 3.80 16.19
CA GLN A 153 7.49 3.80 15.35
C GLN A 153 8.21 2.45 15.36
N ARG A 154 7.90 1.59 16.34
CA ARG A 154 8.47 0.24 16.44
C ARG A 154 7.71 -0.74 15.54
N LEU A 155 7.68 -0.48 14.24
CA LEU A 155 6.94 -1.29 13.27
C LEU A 155 7.60 -2.66 13.03
N CYS A 156 6.77 -3.67 12.78
CA CYS A 156 7.22 -5.01 12.42
C CYS A 156 7.79 -5.04 10.99
N ARG A 157 8.79 -5.91 10.71
CA ARG A 157 9.37 -6.08 9.36
C ARG A 157 8.30 -6.35 8.29
N TYR A 158 7.31 -7.18 8.60
CA TYR A 158 6.23 -7.51 7.68
C TYR A 158 5.30 -6.32 7.42
N ALA A 159 5.13 -5.42 8.40
CA ALA A 159 4.38 -4.18 8.20
C ALA A 159 5.17 -3.16 7.36
N ILE A 160 6.50 -3.10 7.53
CA ILE A 160 7.37 -2.23 6.75
C ILE A 160 7.43 -2.67 5.28
N LYS A 161 7.49 -3.99 5.05
CA LYS A 161 7.45 -4.61 3.72
C LYS A 161 6.08 -4.47 3.06
N GLY A 162 5.00 -4.46 3.84
CA GLY A 162 3.62 -4.38 3.36
C GLY A 162 2.90 -5.72 3.28
N ASP A 163 3.49 -6.80 3.81
CA ASP A 163 2.84 -8.12 3.90
C ASP A 163 1.67 -8.11 4.89
N VAL A 164 1.70 -7.21 5.88
CA VAL A 164 0.58 -6.91 6.78
C VAL A 164 0.32 -5.42 6.87
N SER A 165 -0.93 -5.03 7.12
CA SER A 165 -1.33 -3.62 7.13
C SER A 165 -0.68 -2.81 8.27
N TYR A 166 -0.63 -3.37 9.48
CA TYR A 166 -0.03 -2.73 10.64
C TYR A 166 0.29 -3.77 11.71
N ARG A 167 1.50 -3.70 12.27
CA ARG A 167 1.89 -4.49 13.44
C ARG A 167 3.10 -3.84 14.10
N LEU A 168 3.10 -3.83 15.43
CA LEU A 168 4.26 -3.42 16.21
C LEU A 168 5.20 -4.59 16.46
N CYS A 169 6.51 -4.31 16.43
CA CYS A 169 7.56 -5.27 16.73
C CYS A 169 7.71 -5.39 18.25
N THR A 170 7.33 -6.55 18.80
CA THR A 170 7.52 -6.89 20.22
C THR A 170 8.82 -7.63 20.49
N SER A 171 9.36 -8.31 19.46
CA SER A 171 10.57 -9.16 19.56
C SER A 171 11.85 -8.44 19.14
N LEU A 172 11.81 -7.11 19.01
CA LEU A 172 12.99 -6.27 18.73
C LEU A 172 13.86 -6.80 17.57
N PHE A 173 13.23 -7.12 16.44
CA PHE A 173 13.91 -7.64 15.24
C PHE A 173 14.61 -8.99 15.36
N GLN A 174 14.44 -9.72 16.47
CA GLN A 174 14.78 -11.15 16.57
C GLN A 174 13.71 -11.97 15.86
N CYS A 175 13.69 -11.91 14.53
CA CYS A 175 12.62 -12.50 13.74
C CYS A 175 12.70 -14.03 13.69
N SER A 176 13.91 -14.60 13.77
CA SER A 176 14.15 -16.04 13.81
C SER A 176 13.49 -16.74 15.02
N THR A 177 13.36 -16.03 16.14
CA THR A 177 12.75 -16.55 17.38
C THR A 177 11.35 -15.98 17.64
N CYS A 178 10.82 -15.15 16.72
CA CYS A 178 9.52 -14.53 16.85
C CYS A 178 8.42 -15.48 16.37
N GLU A 179 7.45 -15.82 17.23
CA GLU A 179 6.31 -16.68 16.87
C GLU A 179 5.53 -16.15 15.66
N PHE A 180 5.33 -14.83 15.58
CA PHE A 180 4.68 -14.22 14.42
C PHE A 180 5.52 -14.34 13.14
N GLY A 181 6.86 -14.25 13.27
CA GLY A 181 7.77 -14.46 12.13
C GLY A 181 7.69 -15.88 11.61
N GLN A 182 7.79 -16.86 12.53
CA GLN A 182 7.66 -18.29 12.23
C GLN A 182 6.32 -18.60 11.56
N MET A 183 5.20 -18.09 12.10
CA MET A 183 3.88 -18.27 11.48
C MET A 183 3.82 -17.75 10.03
N MET A 184 4.43 -16.58 9.75
CA MET A 184 4.43 -16.00 8.41
C MET A 184 5.29 -16.80 7.43
N GLU A 185 6.42 -17.32 7.90
CA GLU A 185 7.32 -18.19 7.11
C GLU A 185 6.65 -19.54 6.81
N ASP A 186 6.09 -20.21 7.83
CA ASP A 186 5.36 -21.47 7.68
C ASP A 186 4.20 -21.34 6.67
N ALA A 187 3.45 -20.24 6.75
CA ALA A 187 2.35 -19.99 5.82
C ALA A 187 2.84 -19.87 4.37
N LEU A 188 3.97 -19.18 4.16
CA LEU A 188 4.59 -19.05 2.84
C LEU A 188 5.07 -20.41 2.32
N GLU A 189 5.78 -21.17 3.15
CA GLU A 189 6.27 -22.51 2.79
C GLU A 189 5.13 -23.45 2.41
N GLN A 190 4.04 -23.46 3.19
CA GLN A 190 2.86 -24.27 2.87
C GLN A 190 2.22 -23.88 1.54
N MET A 191 2.17 -22.58 1.21
CA MET A 191 1.67 -22.13 -0.10
C MET A 191 2.58 -22.59 -1.23
N LEU A 192 3.91 -22.44 -1.08
CA LEU A 192 4.89 -22.86 -2.06
C LEU A 192 4.84 -24.37 -2.30
N ALA A 193 4.73 -25.17 -1.24
CA ALA A 193 4.58 -26.62 -1.33
C ALA A 193 3.31 -27.03 -2.11
N LYS A 194 2.19 -26.36 -1.88
CA LYS A 194 0.94 -26.60 -2.63
C LYS A 194 1.09 -26.25 -4.12
N VAL A 195 1.79 -25.17 -4.43
CA VAL A 195 2.06 -24.76 -5.83
C VAL A 195 2.98 -25.78 -6.51
N ALA A 196 4.03 -26.25 -5.82
CA ALA A 196 4.93 -27.27 -6.33
C ALA A 196 4.19 -28.58 -6.63
N ALA A 197 3.39 -29.08 -5.69
CA ALA A 197 2.59 -30.29 -5.86
C ALA A 197 1.61 -30.19 -7.05
N ARG A 198 0.98 -29.03 -7.24
CA ARG A 198 0.11 -28.76 -8.42
C ARG A 198 0.90 -28.80 -9.73
N ARG A 199 2.12 -28.27 -9.74
CA ARG A 199 3.00 -28.26 -10.93
C ARG A 199 3.50 -29.65 -11.28
N GLU A 200 3.76 -30.50 -10.29
CA GLU A 200 4.17 -31.89 -10.47
C GLU A 200 3.02 -32.77 -10.95
N GLY A 201 1.80 -32.58 -10.45
CA GLY A 201 0.62 -33.31 -10.92
C GLY A 201 0.14 -32.93 -12.33
N LEU A 202 0.69 -31.87 -12.93
CA LEU A 202 0.46 -31.44 -14.31
C LEU A 202 1.53 -31.97 -15.29
N ARG A 203 2.55 -32.69 -14.80
CA ARG A 203 3.59 -33.34 -15.61
C ARG A 203 3.26 -34.82 -15.80
#